data_AF-A0A182SND7-F1
#
_entry.id   AF-A0A182SND7-F1
#
_cell.length_a   1.000
_cell.length_b   1.000
_cell.length_c   1.000
_cell.angle_alpha   90.00
_cell.angle_beta   90.00
_cell.angle_gamma   90.00
#
_symmetry.space_group_name_H-M   'P 1'
#
loop_
_entity.id
_entity.type
_entity.pdbx_description
1 polymer ?
#
loop_
_entity_poly.entity_id
_entity_poly.type
_entity_poly.pdbx_seq_one_letter_code
_entity_poly.pdbx_strand_id
1 'polypeptide(L)'
;MEQATDASLASENWALNMEICDMINESSDGARDAMKAIRKRLAQNAGKNYTVIMYTLTVLETCVKNCGKAFHVLVANKEFIQELVKLIGPKNDPPPIVQEKVLSLIQIWADAF
;
A
#
# COMPACT_ATOMS: atom_id res chain seq x y z
N MET A 1 -4.61 10.23 0.35
CA MET A 1 -4.28 9.11 -0.56
C MET A 1 -3.85 9.59 -1.95
N GLU A 2 -4.69 10.30 -2.71
CA GLU A 2 -4.33 10.71 -4.09
C GLU A 2 -3.13 11.65 -4.14
N GLN A 3 -3.12 12.70 -3.30
CA GLN A 3 -2.00 13.64 -3.20
C GLN A 3 -0.70 12.97 -2.72
N ALA A 4 -0.77 12.05 -1.76
CA ALA A 4 0.38 11.30 -1.25
C ALA A 4 0.98 10.33 -2.29
N THR A 5 0.23 10.02 -3.34
CA THR A 5 0.59 9.05 -4.38
C THR A 5 0.48 9.66 -5.77
N ASP A 6 0.69 10.97 -5.89
CA ASP A 6 0.66 11.67 -7.17
C ASP A 6 1.96 11.37 -7.93
N ALA A 7 1.86 11.03 -9.22
CA ALA A 7 3.01 10.69 -10.04
C ALA A 7 3.93 11.89 -10.34
N SER A 8 3.44 13.11 -10.15
CA SER A 8 4.21 14.35 -10.34
C SER A 8 5.09 14.71 -9.14
N LEU A 9 4.99 13.98 -8.03
CA LEU A 9 5.87 14.18 -6.87
C LEU A 9 7.31 13.84 -7.24
N ALA A 10 8.24 14.72 -6.84
CA ALA A 10 9.67 14.50 -7.00
C ALA A 10 10.21 13.35 -6.13
N SER A 11 9.56 13.09 -4.99
CA SER A 11 9.86 12.00 -4.04
C SER A 11 8.66 11.77 -3.11
N GLU A 12 8.75 10.78 -2.22
CA GLU A 12 7.71 10.46 -1.25
C GLU A 12 7.33 11.67 -0.39
N ASN A 13 6.03 11.93 -0.26
CA ASN A 13 5.52 12.94 0.66
C ASN A 13 5.33 12.34 2.06
N TRP A 14 6.41 12.29 2.84
CA TRP A 14 6.40 11.71 4.19
C TRP A 14 5.42 12.41 5.15
N ALA A 15 5.22 13.72 4.99
CA ALA A 15 4.25 14.46 5.80
C ALA A 15 2.83 13.93 5.57
N LEU A 16 2.41 13.80 4.31
CA LEU A 16 1.09 13.24 3.98
C LEU A 16 0.97 11.76 4.37
N ASN A 17 2.05 10.98 4.29
CA ASN A 17 2.03 9.57 4.70
C ASN A 17 1.79 9.43 6.20
N MET A 18 2.41 10.28 7.03
CA MET A 18 2.20 10.30 8.47
C MET A 18 0.80 10.82 8.82
N GLU A 19 0.33 11.88 8.15
CA GLU A 19 -1.04 12.39 8.33
C GLU A 19 -2.10 11.31 8.03
N ILE A 20 -1.86 10.46 7.01
CA ILE A 20 -2.72 9.30 6.73
C ILE A 20 -2.73 8.33 7.92
N CYS A 21 -1.59 8.06 8.56
CA CYS A 21 -1.53 7.18 9.72
C CYS A 21 -2.28 7.76 10.92
N ASP A 22 -2.14 9.06 11.16
CA ASP A 22 -2.84 9.78 12.24
C ASP A 22 -4.36 9.68 12.03
N MET A 23 -4.85 9.97 10.82
CA MET A 23 -6.27 9.82 10.47
C MET A 23 -6.80 8.38 10.64
N ILE A 24 -5.98 7.37 10.31
CA ILE A 24 -6.36 5.96 10.50
C ILE A 24 -6.53 5.64 11.99
N ASN A 25 -5.64 6.14 12.83
CA ASN A 25 -5.60 5.84 14.26
C ASN A 25 -6.66 6.62 15.06
N GLU A 26 -7.11 7.78 14.58
CA GLU A 26 -8.16 8.60 15.22
C GLU A 26 -9.59 8.09 14.98
N SER A 27 -9.81 7.29 13.94
CA SER A 27 -11.14 6.83 13.53
C SER A 27 -11.36 5.34 13.76
N SER A 28 -12.52 4.97 14.30
CA SER A 28 -12.91 3.56 14.48
C SER A 28 -13.02 2.78 13.16
N ASP A 29 -13.33 3.46 12.05
CA ASP A 29 -13.40 2.86 10.71
C ASP A 29 -12.16 3.17 9.85
N GLY A 30 -11.20 3.95 10.39
CA GLY A 30 -10.05 4.48 9.65
C GLY A 30 -9.24 3.39 8.95
N ALA A 31 -8.97 2.26 9.63
CA ALA A 31 -8.23 1.14 9.05
C ALA A 31 -8.95 0.53 7.82
N ARG A 32 -10.28 0.39 7.90
CA ARG A 32 -11.10 -0.21 6.82
C ARG A 32 -11.14 0.70 5.60
N ASP A 33 -11.35 2.00 5.83
CA ASP A 33 -11.44 3.00 4.77
C ASP A 33 -10.08 3.20 4.08
N ALA A 34 -8.99 3.25 4.85
CA ALA A 34 -7.65 3.32 4.29
C ALA A 34 -7.32 2.10 3.43
N MET A 35 -7.60 0.89 3.91
CA MET A 35 -7.37 -0.33 3.13
C MET A 35 -8.19 -0.37 1.84
N LYS A 36 -9.45 0.09 1.88
CA LYS A 36 -10.28 0.23 0.68
C LYS A 36 -9.66 1.22 -0.32
N ALA A 37 -9.16 2.36 0.17
CA ALA A 37 -8.51 3.37 -0.66
C ALA A 37 -7.20 2.85 -1.28
N ILE A 38 -6.36 2.16 -0.51
CA ILE A 38 -5.10 1.54 -0.98
C ILE A 38 -5.40 0.52 -2.07
N ARG A 39 -6.29 -0.44 -1.81
CA ARG A 39 -6.68 -1.47 -2.80
C ARG A 39 -7.19 -0.84 -4.09
N LYS A 40 -8.06 0.17 -3.99
CA LYS A 40 -8.57 0.90 -5.15
C LYS A 40 -7.45 1.58 -5.94
N ARG A 41 -6.54 2.29 -5.26
CA ARG A 41 -5.44 3.03 -5.90
C ARG A 41 -4.47 2.08 -6.62
N LEU A 42 -4.14 0.93 -6.02
CA LEU A 42 -3.33 -0.11 -6.65
C LEU A 42 -4.03 -0.70 -7.89
N ALA A 43 -5.28 -1.11 -7.76
CA ALA A 43 -6.04 -1.72 -8.86
C ALA A 43 -6.22 -0.77 -10.05
N GLN A 44 -6.46 0.53 -9.80
CA GLN A 44 -6.65 1.52 -10.86
C GLN A 44 -5.38 1.78 -11.69
N ASN A 45 -4.20 1.63 -11.08
CA ASN A 45 -2.90 1.96 -11.68
C ASN A 45 -2.07 0.73 -12.10
N ALA A 46 -2.54 -0.48 -11.79
CA ALA A 46 -1.93 -1.74 -12.22
C ALA A 46 -1.76 -1.75 -13.76
N GLY A 47 -0.53 -1.97 -14.24
CA GLY A 47 -0.21 -1.97 -15.67
C GLY A 47 -0.27 -0.58 -16.34
N LYS A 48 -0.41 0.51 -15.57
CA LYS A 48 -0.58 1.87 -16.11
C LYS A 48 0.40 2.88 -15.56
N ASN A 49 0.56 2.95 -14.24
CA ASN A 49 1.39 3.97 -13.60
C ASN A 49 2.14 3.40 -12.39
N TYR A 50 3.38 2.96 -12.63
CA TYR A 50 4.21 2.34 -11.60
C TYR A 50 4.75 3.29 -10.54
N THR A 51 4.85 4.58 -10.85
CA THR A 51 5.19 5.61 -9.85
C THR A 51 4.09 5.69 -8.79
N VAL A 52 2.82 5.74 -9.22
CA VAL A 52 1.67 5.73 -8.30
C VAL A 52 1.64 4.43 -7.49
N ILE A 53 1.91 3.29 -8.11
CA ILE A 53 1.99 2.00 -7.41
C ILE A 53 3.07 2.05 -6.34
N MET A 54 4.30 2.48 -6.66
CA MET A 54 5.39 2.57 -5.69
C MET A 54 5.03 3.46 -4.50
N TYR A 55 4.52 4.67 -4.75
CA TYR A 55 4.10 5.55 -3.66
C TYR A 55 2.95 4.96 -2.83
N THR A 56 2.01 4.25 -3.46
CA THR A 56 0.93 3.56 -2.73
C THR A 56 1.47 2.43 -1.86
N LEU A 57 2.47 1.67 -2.33
CA LEU A 57 3.16 0.64 -1.54
C LEU A 57 3.96 1.25 -0.38
N THR A 58 4.56 2.43 -0.56
CA THR A 58 5.22 3.18 0.53
C THR A 58 4.22 3.67 1.58
N VAL A 59 3.04 4.16 1.16
CA VAL A 59 1.96 4.52 2.11
C VAL A 59 1.51 3.29 2.89
N LEU A 60 1.30 2.16 2.21
CA LEU A 60 0.91 0.90 2.84
C LEU A 60 1.94 0.43 3.88
N GLU A 61 3.23 0.44 3.53
CA GLU A 61 4.31 0.13 4.47
C GLU A 61 4.31 1.05 5.69
N THR A 62 4.16 2.37 5.46
CA THR A 62 4.11 3.36 6.54
C THR A 62 2.93 3.09 7.46
N CYS A 63 1.76 2.76 6.90
CA CYS A 63 0.57 2.41 7.69
C CYS A 63 0.79 1.12 8.51
N VAL A 64 1.43 0.09 7.95
CA VAL A 64 1.77 -1.12 8.72
C VAL A 64 2.69 -0.79 9.90
N LYS A 65 3.66 0.09 9.72
CA LYS A 65 4.60 0.47 10.80
C LYS A 65 3.99 1.34 11.89
N ASN A 66 2.99 2.17 11.56
CA ASN A 66 2.49 3.22 12.46
C ASN A 66 1.03 3.03 12.91
N CYS A 67 0.29 2.10 12.32
CA CYS A 67 -1.10 1.81 12.71
C CYS A 67 -1.19 0.56 13.57
N GLY A 68 -2.28 0.48 14.35
CA GLY A 68 -2.51 -0.63 15.27
C GLY A 68 -3.04 -1.92 14.61
N LYS A 69 -3.32 -2.90 15.48
CA LYS A 69 -3.80 -4.25 15.13
C LYS A 69 -4.97 -4.28 14.12
N ALA A 70 -5.89 -3.31 14.20
CA ALA A 70 -7.02 -3.21 13.28
C ALA A 70 -6.58 -3.11 11.80
N PHE A 71 -5.49 -2.38 11.53
CA PHE A 71 -4.93 -2.29 10.19
C PHE A 71 -4.17 -3.57 9.82
N HIS A 72 -3.36 -4.12 10.74
CA HIS A 72 -2.58 -5.34 10.51
C HIS A 72 -3.44 -6.54 10.12
N VAL A 73 -4.59 -6.74 10.77
CA VAL A 73 -5.54 -7.82 10.44
C VAL A 73 -6.02 -7.71 8.98
N LEU A 74 -6.23 -6.50 8.47
CA LEU A 74 -6.68 -6.28 7.10
C LEU A 74 -5.55 -6.48 6.07
N VAL A 75 -4.30 -6.24 6.46
CA VAL A 75 -3.11 -6.46 5.63
C VAL A 75 -2.74 -7.94 5.57
N ALA A 76 -2.84 -8.67 6.68
CA ALA A 76 -2.60 -10.11 6.75
C ALA A 76 -3.73 -10.95 6.11
N ASN A 77 -4.78 -10.31 5.60
CA ASN A 77 -5.89 -10.97 4.92
C ASN A 77 -5.42 -11.64 3.62
N LYS A 78 -5.73 -12.94 3.46
CA LYS A 78 -5.30 -13.76 2.31
C LYS A 78 -5.71 -13.16 0.97
N GLU A 79 -6.92 -12.63 0.87
CA GLU A 79 -7.42 -12.03 -0.38
C GLU A 79 -6.58 -10.80 -0.76
N PHE A 80 -6.16 -9.98 0.22
CA PHE A 80 -5.27 -8.86 -0.04
C PHE A 80 -3.89 -9.30 -0.55
N ILE A 81 -3.30 -10.31 0.07
CA ILE A 81 -1.99 -10.84 -0.37
C ILE A 81 -2.09 -11.37 -1.80
N GLN A 82 -3.20 -12.04 -2.16
CA GLN A 82 -3.44 -12.49 -3.53
C GLN A 82 -3.60 -11.32 -4.52
N GLU A 83 -4.22 -10.20 -4.11
CA GLU A 83 -4.30 -8.99 -4.93
C GLU A 83 -2.89 -8.41 -5.20
N LEU A 84 -2.01 -8.40 -4.20
CA LEU A 84 -0.62 -7.95 -4.36
C LEU A 84 0.20 -8.89 -5.27
N VAL A 85 0.04 -10.21 -5.15
CA VAL A 85 0.69 -11.16 -6.06
C VAL A 85 0.20 -10.96 -7.51
N LYS A 86 -1.11 -10.71 -7.70
CA LYS A 86 -1.66 -10.38 -9.03
C LYS A 86 -1.13 -9.05 -9.55
N LEU A 87 -0.87 -8.08 -8.68
CA LEU A 87 -0.30 -6.77 -9.06
C LEU A 87 1.04 -6.94 -9.75
N ILE A 88 1.87 -7.89 -9.29
CA ILE A 88 3.18 -8.18 -9.88
C ILE A 88 3.17 -9.28 -10.95
N GLY A 89 1.97 -9.75 -11.34
CA GLY A 89 1.82 -10.78 -12.35
C GLY A 89 2.12 -10.28 -13.77
N PRO A 90 2.39 -11.20 -14.72
CA PRO A 90 2.79 -10.88 -16.09
C PRO A 90 1.74 -10.06 -16.86
N LYS A 91 0.47 -10.12 -16.46
CA LYS A 91 -0.61 -9.31 -17.05
C LYS A 91 -0.35 -7.81 -16.92
N ASN A 92 0.28 -7.38 -15.82
CA ASN A 92 0.54 -5.97 -15.59
C ASN A 92 1.89 -5.57 -16.19
N ASP A 93 2.87 -6.48 -16.27
CA ASP A 93 4.25 -6.22 -16.69
C ASP A 93 4.96 -5.15 -15.82
N PRO A 94 5.14 -5.41 -14.51
CA PRO A 94 5.74 -4.43 -13.60
C PRO A 94 7.27 -4.43 -13.72
N PRO A 95 7.92 -3.27 -13.56
CA PRO A 95 9.37 -3.21 -13.48
C PRO A 95 9.90 -3.98 -12.25
N PRO A 96 11.12 -4.54 -12.30
CA PRO A 96 11.67 -5.37 -11.22
C PRO A 96 11.59 -4.73 -9.83
N ILE A 97 11.85 -3.42 -9.73
CA ILE A 97 11.79 -2.69 -8.46
C ILE A 97 10.41 -2.72 -7.78
N VAL A 98 9.32 -2.74 -8.54
CA VAL A 98 7.96 -2.89 -7.99
C VAL A 98 7.74 -4.32 -7.50
N GLN A 99 8.25 -5.30 -8.26
CA GLN A 99 8.16 -6.71 -7.89
C GLN A 99 8.88 -6.98 -6.56
N GLU A 100 10.13 -6.50 -6.46
CA GLU A 100 10.95 -6.58 -5.25
C GLU A 100 10.26 -5.91 -4.05
N LYS A 101 9.69 -4.72 -4.24
CA LYS A 101 8.98 -4.01 -3.18
C LYS A 101 7.80 -4.82 -2.63
N VAL A 102 6.97 -5.37 -3.52
CA VAL A 102 5.80 -6.18 -3.11
C VAL A 102 6.24 -7.46 -2.40
N LEU A 103 7.21 -8.18 -2.95
CA LEU A 103 7.71 -9.41 -2.35
C LEU A 103 8.36 -9.17 -0.99
N SER A 104 9.12 -8.08 -0.84
CA SER A 104 9.71 -7.66 0.43
C SER A 104 8.65 -7.38 1.48
N LEU A 105 7.57 -6.66 1.14
CA LEU A 105 6.47 -6.40 2.06
C LEU A 105 5.77 -7.69 2.51
N ILE A 106 5.47 -8.59 1.56
CA ILE A 106 4.84 -9.88 1.88
C ILE A 106 5.72 -10.71 2.82
N GLN A 107 7.03 -10.77 2.56
CA GLN A 107 7.99 -11.48 3.41
C GLN A 107 8.03 -10.88 4.83
N ILE A 108 8.17 -9.56 4.94
CA ILE A 108 8.20 -8.87 6.24
C ILE A 108 6.93 -9.17 7.05
N TRP A 109 5.77 -9.18 6.40
CA TRP A 109 4.51 -9.46 7.09
C TRP A 109 4.37 -10.92 7.49
N ALA A 110 4.86 -11.86 6.67
CA ALA A 110 4.88 -13.28 7.00
C ALA A 110 5.79 -13.60 8.21
N ASP A 111 6.86 -12.82 8.40
CA ASP A 111 7.75 -12.97 9.56
C ASP A 111 7.21 -12.28 10.82
N ALA A 112 6.35 -11.25 10.65
CA ALA A 112 5.85 -10.43 11.75
C ALA A 112 4.48 -10.85 12.33
N PHE A 113 3.63 -11.52 11.53
CA PHE A 113 2.25 -11.86 11.89
C PHE A 113 1.95 -13.35 11.70
#